data_AF-A0A921ZW55-F1
#
_entry.id   AF-A0A921ZW55-F1
#
_cell.length_a   1.000
_cell.length_b   1.000
_cell.length_c   1.000
_cell.angle_alpha   90.00
_cell.angle_beta   90.00
_cell.angle_gamma   90.00
#
_symmetry.space_group_name_H-M   'P 1'
#
loop_
_entity.id
_entity.type
_entity.pdbx_description
1 polymer ?
#
loop_
_entity_poly.entity_id
_entity_poly.type
_entity_poly.pdbx_seq_one_letter_code
_entity_poly.pdbx_strand_id
1 'polypeptide(L)'
;MGNTCYMNAALQALSNTAPLTSYFLECAAAVAVLAADKKPGISRAYQKLIKEMWSRRSRGYVVPNGILYGIRNVHPMFRGYHQHDTQEFLRCFMDQLHEELKEPVWDNPPEDKLTSEADGDHQHPPQDNRSVHMRRRAASSGGTALLYVNSYNTYRRSAFFLLARHSAADGK
;
A
#
# COMPACT_ATOMS: atom_id res chain seq x y z
N MET A 1 -6.06 6.30 27.73
CA MET A 1 -6.83 5.46 26.78
C MET A 1 -7.41 4.30 27.56
N GLY A 2 -8.74 4.22 27.69
CA GLY A 2 -9.38 3.11 28.41
C GLY A 2 -9.64 1.92 27.49
N ASN A 3 -9.49 0.70 28.00
CA ASN A 3 -9.83 -0.56 27.31
C ASN A 3 -9.17 -0.80 25.95
N THR A 4 -7.96 -0.26 25.70
CA THR A 4 -7.22 -0.46 24.45
C THR A 4 -6.10 -1.52 24.55
N CYS A 5 -6.12 -2.37 25.58
CA CYS A 5 -5.09 -3.39 25.77
C CYS A 5 -5.05 -4.41 24.61
N TYR A 6 -6.20 -4.74 24.04
CA TYR A 6 -6.32 -5.60 22.86
C TYR A 6 -5.51 -5.03 21.66
N MET A 7 -5.59 -3.72 21.43
CA MET A 7 -4.86 -3.02 20.38
C MET A 7 -3.36 -2.99 20.69
N ASN A 8 -2.99 -2.70 21.94
CA ASN A 8 -1.58 -2.64 22.32
C ASN A 8 -0.91 -4.01 22.15
N ALA A 9 -1.57 -5.11 22.55
CA ALA A 9 -1.07 -6.46 22.37
C ALA A 9 -0.84 -6.79 20.89
N ALA A 10 -1.81 -6.47 20.03
CA ALA A 10 -1.68 -6.64 18.58
C ALA A 10 -0.51 -5.83 17.99
N LEU A 11 -0.39 -4.55 18.35
CA LEU A 11 0.65 -3.68 17.82
C LEU A 11 2.05 -4.13 18.25
N GLN A 12 2.19 -4.61 19.49
CA GLN A 12 3.45 -5.20 19.96
C GLN A 12 3.80 -6.47 19.17
N ALA A 13 2.84 -7.38 18.97
CA ALA A 13 3.04 -8.60 18.18
C ALA A 13 3.48 -8.28 16.74
N LEU A 14 2.79 -7.35 16.08
CA LEU A 14 3.13 -6.92 14.73
C LEU A 14 4.50 -6.22 14.67
N SER A 15 4.86 -5.39 15.67
CA SER A 15 6.18 -4.75 15.70
C SER A 15 7.34 -5.73 15.89
N ASN A 16 7.07 -6.93 16.42
CA ASN A 16 8.05 -8.01 16.57
C ASN A 16 8.06 -8.97 15.36
N THR A 17 7.22 -8.73 14.35
CA THR A 17 7.23 -9.51 13.11
C THR A 17 8.28 -8.93 12.17
N ALA A 18 9.50 -9.51 12.17
CA ALA A 18 10.66 -8.94 11.49
C ALA A 18 10.43 -8.53 10.02
N PRO A 19 9.77 -9.33 9.15
CA PRO A 19 9.53 -8.92 7.76
C PRO A 19 8.65 -7.66 7.65
N LEU A 20 7.63 -7.56 8.49
CA LEU A 20 6.70 -6.42 8.56
C LEU A 20 7.42 -5.18 9.07
N THR A 21 8.18 -5.32 10.16
CA THR A 21 8.95 -4.22 10.76
C THR A 21 10.00 -3.68 9.80
N SER A 22 10.80 -4.56 9.17
CA SER A 22 11.77 -4.15 8.15
C SER A 22 11.11 -3.39 7.00
N TYR A 23 9.97 -3.85 6.49
CA TYR A 23 9.24 -3.13 5.43
C TYR A 23 8.89 -1.69 5.85
N PHE A 24 8.34 -1.49 7.04
CA PHE A 24 7.96 -0.16 7.50
C PHE A 24 9.15 0.75 7.86
N LEU A 25 10.29 0.18 8.27
CA LEU A 25 11.51 0.93 8.55
C LEU A 25 12.28 1.31 7.27
N GLU A 26 12.43 0.37 6.34
CA GLU A 26 13.28 0.50 5.15
C GLU A 26 12.54 1.09 3.95
N CYS A 27 11.27 0.73 3.74
CA CYS A 27 10.51 1.08 2.54
C CYS A 27 9.63 2.33 2.74
N ALA A 28 10.19 3.38 3.36
CA ALA A 28 9.43 4.57 3.72
C ALA A 28 8.77 5.28 2.51
N ALA A 29 9.51 5.34 1.39
CA ALA A 29 9.03 5.93 0.14
C ALA A 29 7.86 5.13 -0.47
N ALA A 30 7.91 3.80 -0.42
CA ALA A 30 6.85 2.94 -0.96
C ALA A 30 5.52 3.19 -0.23
N VAL A 31 5.54 3.19 1.11
CA VAL A 31 4.35 3.53 1.91
C VAL A 31 3.86 4.94 1.61
N ALA A 32 4.79 5.90 1.43
CA ALA A 32 4.42 7.27 1.11
C ALA A 32 3.74 7.43 -0.26
N VAL A 33 4.08 6.59 -1.24
CA VAL A 33 3.43 6.59 -2.55
C VAL A 33 2.10 5.83 -2.50
N LEU A 34 2.10 4.62 -1.96
CA LEU A 34 0.92 3.73 -1.98
C LEU A 34 -0.24 4.25 -1.14
N ALA A 35 0.06 4.95 -0.04
CA ALA A 35 -0.92 5.52 0.87
C ALA A 35 -1.12 7.03 0.69
N ALA A 36 -0.73 7.63 -0.45
CA ALA A 36 -0.84 9.08 -0.73
C ALA A 36 -2.23 9.64 -0.41
N ASP A 37 -3.24 9.08 -1.05
CA ASP A 37 -4.59 9.61 -1.04
C ASP A 37 -5.58 8.70 -0.31
N LYS A 38 -5.08 7.66 0.36
CA LYS A 38 -5.91 6.67 1.03
C LYS A 38 -6.24 7.11 2.45
N LYS A 39 -7.53 7.31 2.71
CA LYS A 39 -8.08 7.56 4.05
C LYS A 39 -8.47 6.23 4.70
N PRO A 40 -8.25 6.07 6.02
CA PRO A 40 -7.82 7.08 6.99
C PRO A 40 -6.30 7.28 7.08
N GLY A 41 -5.47 6.52 6.35
CA GLY A 41 -4.01 6.65 6.40
C GLY A 41 -3.39 5.90 7.57
N ILE A 42 -3.95 4.74 7.92
CA ILE A 42 -3.47 3.88 9.01
C ILE A 42 -2.06 3.37 8.75
N SER A 43 -1.73 3.02 7.51
CA SER A 43 -0.40 2.54 7.10
C SER A 43 0.70 3.56 7.44
N ARG A 44 0.46 4.85 7.21
CA ARG A 44 1.38 5.93 7.61
C ARG A 44 1.47 6.08 9.13
N ALA A 45 0.34 6.01 9.82
CA ALA A 45 0.31 6.07 11.27
C ALA A 45 1.11 4.90 11.90
N TYR A 46 0.96 3.70 11.36
CA TYR A 46 1.74 2.53 11.76
C TYR A 46 3.22 2.67 11.44
N GLN A 47 3.57 3.19 10.26
CA GLN A 47 4.97 3.49 9.93
C GLN A 47 5.61 4.42 10.95
N LYS A 48 4.91 5.51 11.32
CA LYS A 48 5.40 6.46 12.32
C LYS A 48 5.60 5.77 13.67
N LEU A 49 4.64 4.95 14.09
CA LEU A 49 4.72 4.19 15.34
C LEU A 49 5.94 3.26 15.35
N ILE A 50 6.16 2.46 14.29
CA ILE A 50 7.29 1.53 14.20
C ILE A 50 8.63 2.30 14.23
N LYS A 51 8.74 3.42 13.52
CA LYS A 51 9.93 4.27 13.58
C LYS A 51 10.19 4.81 14.99
N GLU A 52 9.14 5.16 15.73
CA GLU A 52 9.25 5.67 17.09
C GLU A 52 9.61 4.56 18.09
N MET A 53 9.00 3.38 17.98
CA MET A 53 9.29 2.20 18.82
C MET A 53 10.73 1.73 18.67
N TRP A 54 11.23 1.68 17.44
CA TRP A 54 12.56 1.17 17.11
C TRP A 54 13.64 2.25 17.06
N SER A 55 13.32 3.48 17.47
CA SER A 55 14.30 4.57 17.57
C SER A 55 15.15 4.45 18.84
N ARG A 56 16.47 4.65 18.71
CA ARG A 56 17.41 4.71 19.85
C ARG A 56 17.11 5.82 20.86
N ARG A 57 16.28 6.81 20.48
CA ARG A 57 15.86 7.93 21.33
C ARG A 57 14.54 7.66 22.07
N SER A 58 13.85 6.56 21.75
CA SER A 58 12.58 6.23 22.40
C SER A 58 12.79 5.97 23.89
N ARG A 59 12.12 6.73 24.75
CA ARG A 59 12.23 6.58 26.21
C ARG A 59 10.86 6.27 26.80
N GLY A 60 10.72 5.06 27.33
CA GLY A 60 9.59 4.65 28.17
C GLY A 60 8.44 3.98 27.40
N TYR A 61 7.70 4.74 26.59
CA TYR A 61 6.50 4.23 25.91
C TYR A 61 6.15 5.10 24.70
N VAL A 62 5.32 4.55 23.81
CA VAL A 62 4.75 5.24 22.65
C VAL A 62 3.22 5.16 22.70
N VAL A 63 2.53 6.14 22.10
CA VAL A 63 1.07 6.19 22.09
C VAL A 63 0.56 6.07 20.64
N PRO A 64 -0.22 5.02 20.29
CA PRO A 64 -0.67 4.78 18.92
C PRO A 64 -1.89 5.61 18.51
N ASN A 65 -1.88 6.93 18.78
CA ASN A 65 -3.01 7.84 18.55
C ASN A 65 -3.57 7.77 17.12
N GLY A 66 -2.67 7.79 16.12
CA GLY A 66 -3.07 7.78 14.70
C GLY A 66 -3.75 6.46 14.30
N ILE A 67 -3.32 5.34 14.87
CA ILE A 67 -3.92 4.03 14.62
C ILE A 67 -5.30 3.95 15.27
N LEU A 68 -5.42 4.35 16.54
CA LEU A 68 -6.70 4.34 17.24
C LEU A 68 -7.73 5.21 16.50
N TYR A 69 -7.34 6.41 16.08
CA TYR A 69 -8.21 7.30 15.31
C TYR A 69 -8.63 6.66 13.98
N GLY A 70 -7.66 6.14 13.21
CA GLY A 70 -7.94 5.53 11.92
C GLY A 70 -8.89 4.34 12.03
N ILE A 71 -8.65 3.43 12.98
CA ILE A 71 -9.46 2.22 13.13
C ILE A 71 -10.88 2.55 13.56
N ARG A 72 -11.07 3.54 14.45
CA ARG A 72 -12.41 4.02 14.84
C ARG A 72 -13.19 4.63 13.69
N ASN A 73 -12.50 5.22 12.72
CA ASN A 73 -13.16 5.79 11.54
C ASN A 73 -13.65 4.70 10.59
N VAL A 74 -12.84 3.67 10.35
CA VAL A 74 -13.13 2.58 9.39
C VAL A 74 -14.07 1.54 9.97
N HIS A 75 -13.93 1.22 11.27
CA HIS A 75 -14.65 0.13 11.92
C HIS A 75 -15.46 0.69 13.10
N PRO A 76 -16.77 0.94 12.92
CA PRO A 76 -17.61 1.57 13.93
C PRO A 76 -17.62 0.88 15.29
N MET A 77 -17.42 -0.44 15.32
CA MET A 77 -17.39 -1.23 16.56
C MET A 77 -16.31 -0.78 17.55
N PHE A 78 -15.19 -0.21 17.08
CA PHE A 78 -14.12 0.25 17.97
C PHE A 78 -14.30 1.71 18.47
N ARG A 79 -15.36 2.42 18.06
CA ARG A 79 -15.61 3.83 18.46
C ARG A 79 -15.88 3.98 19.95
N GLY A 80 -16.42 2.93 20.58
CA GLY A 80 -16.66 2.88 22.01
C GLY A 80 -15.39 2.68 22.85
N TYR A 81 -15.61 2.48 24.15
CA TYR A 81 -14.58 2.10 25.12
C TYR A 81 -14.81 0.68 25.62
N HIS A 82 -15.38 -0.20 24.79
CA HIS A 82 -15.60 -1.60 25.13
C HIS A 82 -14.31 -2.39 24.99
N GLN A 83 -14.22 -3.51 25.71
CA GLN A 83 -13.17 -4.49 25.47
C GLN A 83 -13.45 -5.21 24.15
N HIS A 84 -12.39 -5.53 23.42
CA HIS A 84 -12.47 -6.23 22.14
C HIS A 84 -11.50 -7.40 22.13
N ASP A 85 -11.75 -8.34 21.23
CA ASP A 85 -10.81 -9.41 20.97
C ASP A 85 -9.60 -8.87 20.18
N THR A 86 -8.39 -9.23 20.62
CA THR A 86 -7.14 -8.87 19.95
C THR A 86 -7.08 -9.44 18.53
N GLN A 87 -7.56 -10.66 18.32
CA GLN A 87 -7.61 -11.33 17.02
C GLN A 87 -8.53 -10.57 16.05
N GLU A 88 -9.68 -10.11 16.53
CA GLU A 88 -10.62 -9.34 15.72
C GLU A 88 -10.00 -8.00 15.30
N PHE A 89 -9.33 -7.33 16.22
CA PHE A 89 -8.57 -6.12 15.89
C PHE A 89 -7.46 -6.39 14.88
N LEU A 90 -6.69 -7.47 15.04
CA LEU A 90 -5.63 -7.85 14.10
C LEU A 90 -6.19 -8.05 12.70
N ARG A 91 -7.29 -8.77 12.56
CA ARG A 91 -7.95 -8.99 11.27
C ARG A 91 -8.32 -7.66 10.61
N CYS A 92 -9.07 -6.81 11.31
CA CYS A 92 -9.46 -5.48 10.80
C CYS A 92 -8.26 -4.60 10.45
N PHE A 93 -7.23 -4.60 11.29
CA PHE A 93 -6.05 -3.77 11.10
C PHE A 93 -5.22 -4.23 9.89
N MET A 94 -5.03 -5.54 9.73
CA MET A 94 -4.30 -6.11 8.60
C MET A 94 -5.06 -5.93 7.28
N ASP A 95 -6.39 -6.09 7.29
CA ASP A 95 -7.24 -5.77 6.14
C ASP A 95 -7.02 -4.32 5.69
N GLN A 96 -7.02 -3.38 6.64
CA GLN A 96 -6.81 -1.98 6.33
C GLN A 96 -5.39 -1.65 5.86
N LEU A 97 -4.36 -2.29 6.41
CA LEU A 97 -3.00 -2.18 5.89
C LEU A 97 -2.91 -2.70 4.46
N HIS A 98 -3.56 -3.84 4.16
CA HIS A 98 -3.60 -4.41 2.83
C HIS A 98 -4.29 -3.48 1.83
N GLU A 99 -5.48 -2.98 2.17
CA GLU A 99 -6.23 -2.05 1.33
C GLU A 99 -5.42 -0.77 1.06
N GLU A 100 -4.67 -0.28 2.05
CA GLU A 100 -3.83 0.90 1.88
C GLU A 100 -2.54 0.66 1.09
N LEU A 101 -1.96 -0.54 1.16
CA LEU A 101 -0.64 -0.83 0.58
C LEU A 101 -0.67 -1.71 -0.67
N LYS A 102 -1.83 -2.24 -1.07
CA LYS A 102 -1.94 -2.97 -2.34
C LYS A 102 -1.60 -2.05 -3.52
N GLU A 103 -0.82 -2.60 -4.45
CA GLU A 103 -0.50 -1.94 -5.72
C GLU A 103 -1.77 -1.83 -6.58
N PRO A 104 -2.01 -0.68 -7.24
CA PRO A 104 -3.08 -0.57 -8.21
C PRO A 104 -2.78 -1.48 -9.40
N VAL A 105 -3.74 -2.34 -9.75
CA VAL A 105 -3.71 -3.07 -11.02
C VAL A 105 -4.21 -2.09 -12.08
N TRP A 106 -3.34 -1.75 -13.02
CA TRP A 106 -3.73 -1.01 -14.21
C TRP A 106 -4.16 -2.03 -15.26
N ASP A 107 -5.39 -1.92 -15.76
CA ASP A 107 -5.79 -2.64 -16.96
C ASP A 107 -4.93 -2.09 -18.10
N ASN A 108 -3.96 -2.88 -18.56
CA ASN A 108 -3.28 -2.57 -19.81
C ASN A 108 -4.35 -2.63 -20.92
N PRO A 109 -4.57 -1.56 -21.70
CA PRO A 109 -5.44 -1.66 -22.85
C PRO A 109 -4.91 -2.79 -23.75
N PRO A 110 -5.79 -3.57 -24.41
CA PRO A 110 -5.36 -4.66 -25.29
C PRO A 110 -4.35 -4.11 -26.29
N GLU A 111 -3.16 -4.72 -26.35
CA GLU A 111 -2.19 -4.41 -27.40
C GLU A 111 -2.86 -4.73 -28.75
N ASP A 112 -3.22 -3.68 -29.49
CA ASP A 112 -3.63 -3.81 -30.89
C ASP A 112 -2.45 -4.41 -31.66
N LYS A 113 -2.53 -5.71 -31.91
CA LYS A 113 -1.65 -6.42 -32.84
C LYS A 113 -1.99 -5.97 -34.25
N LEU A 114 -1.46 -4.82 -34.66
CA LEU A 114 -1.32 -4.49 -36.08
C LEU A 114 -0.20 -5.36 -36.65
N THR A 115 -0.56 -6.56 -37.08
CA THR A 115 0.28 -7.39 -37.95
C THR A 115 0.50 -6.65 -39.27
N SER A 116 1.76 -6.59 -39.63
CA SER A 116 2.31 -5.91 -40.79
C SER A 116 2.07 -6.68 -42.10
N GLU A 117 1.95 -5.90 -43.18
CA GLU A 117 2.29 -6.18 -44.59
C GLU A 117 1.32 -7.04 -45.43
N ALA A 118 0.59 -6.35 -46.32
CA ALA A 118 0.31 -6.85 -47.67
C ALA A 118 0.65 -5.73 -48.65
N ASP A 119 1.69 -6.00 -49.43
CA ASP A 119 2.24 -5.25 -50.54
C ASP A 119 1.21 -5.09 -51.68
N GLY A 120 1.19 -3.94 -52.35
CA GLY A 120 0.18 -3.63 -53.37
C GLY A 120 0.21 -2.17 -53.85
N ASP A 121 1.22 -1.88 -54.68
CA ASP A 121 1.40 -0.71 -55.55
C ASP A 121 0.10 -0.19 -56.19
N HIS A 122 -0.09 1.14 -56.32
CA HIS A 122 -0.72 1.88 -57.44
C HIS A 122 -0.72 3.41 -57.18
N GLN A 123 -0.25 4.15 -58.19
CA GLN A 123 0.11 5.57 -58.29
C GLN A 123 -1.08 6.55 -58.48
N HIS A 124 -1.08 7.75 -57.84
CA HIS A 124 -1.27 9.15 -58.39
C HIS A 124 -1.65 10.22 -57.29
N PRO A 125 -1.30 11.53 -57.39
CA PRO A 125 -1.19 12.50 -56.27
C PRO A 125 -2.26 13.64 -56.29
N PRO A 126 -2.04 14.84 -55.68
CA PRO A 126 -2.46 15.21 -54.32
C PRO A 126 -3.53 16.34 -54.27
N GLN A 127 -4.28 16.46 -53.17
CA GLN A 127 -4.99 17.70 -52.84
C GLN A 127 -4.87 18.09 -51.36
N ASP A 128 -4.65 19.39 -51.20
CA ASP A 128 -4.23 20.20 -50.06
C ASP A 128 -5.36 20.46 -49.07
N ASN A 129 -5.13 20.29 -47.75
CA ASN A 129 -5.45 21.36 -46.79
C ASN A 129 -4.86 21.14 -45.39
N ARG A 130 -4.15 22.17 -44.92
CA ARG A 130 -3.62 22.35 -43.57
C ARG A 130 -4.68 22.21 -42.47
N SER A 131 -4.32 21.55 -41.36
CA SER A 131 -4.46 22.16 -40.03
C SER A 131 -3.47 21.56 -39.02
N VAL A 132 -2.51 22.40 -38.65
CA VAL A 132 -1.60 22.23 -37.53
C VAL A 132 -2.41 22.38 -36.25
N HIS A 133 -2.35 21.42 -35.30
CA HIS A 133 -2.58 21.74 -33.89
C HIS A 133 -1.64 20.96 -32.96
N MET A 134 -1.14 21.73 -31.99
CA MET A 134 0.05 21.48 -31.19
C MET A 134 -0.02 20.26 -30.28
N ARG A 135 1.15 19.64 -30.11
CA ARG A 135 1.53 18.82 -28.95
C ARG A 135 1.07 19.48 -27.64
N ARG A 136 0.29 18.76 -26.83
CA ARG A 136 0.34 18.89 -25.37
C ARG A 136 0.94 17.61 -24.80
N ARG A 137 2.23 17.70 -24.42
CA ARG A 137 2.85 16.78 -23.47
C ARG A 137 2.14 16.98 -22.13
N ALA A 138 1.41 15.98 -21.65
CA ALA A 138 1.13 15.84 -20.24
C ALA A 138 2.25 14.99 -19.64
N ALA A 139 2.99 15.58 -18.71
CA ALA A 139 4.15 14.97 -18.06
C ALA A 139 3.70 13.77 -17.22
N SER A 140 4.11 12.57 -17.62
CA SER A 140 4.06 11.35 -16.82
C SER A 140 5.23 11.34 -15.83
N SER A 141 5.13 12.12 -14.75
CA SER A 141 6.12 12.09 -13.65
C SER A 141 5.82 11.03 -12.57
N GLY A 142 4.69 10.31 -12.68
CA GLY A 142 4.30 9.27 -11.72
C GLY A 142 4.73 7.83 -12.09
N GLY A 143 5.09 7.58 -13.35
CA GLY A 143 5.37 6.22 -13.84
C GLY A 143 6.71 5.67 -13.36
N THR A 144 7.74 6.50 -13.26
CA THR A 144 9.10 6.06 -12.90
C THR A 144 9.22 5.64 -11.43
N ALA A 145 8.51 6.31 -10.52
CA ALA A 145 8.48 5.94 -9.10
C ALA A 145 7.78 4.60 -8.87
N LEU A 146 6.65 4.35 -9.56
CA LEU A 146 5.92 3.08 -9.48
C LEU A 146 6.72 1.92 -10.09
N LEU A 147 7.38 2.14 -11.24
CA LEU A 147 8.21 1.10 -11.86
C LEU A 147 9.44 0.73 -11.00
N TYR A 148 10.05 1.71 -10.32
CA TYR A 148 11.16 1.44 -9.40
C TYR A 148 10.70 0.67 -8.15
N VAL A 149 9.54 1.02 -7.59
CA VAL A 149 8.93 0.26 -6.48
C VAL A 149 8.56 -1.16 -6.93
N ASN A 150 8.04 -1.35 -8.15
CA ASN A 150 7.69 -2.67 -8.69
C ASN A 150 8.89 -3.60 -8.81
N SER A 151 10.05 -3.10 -9.26
CA SER A 151 11.26 -3.94 -9.39
C SER A 151 11.81 -4.38 -8.02
N TYR A 152 11.65 -3.57 -6.97
CA TYR A 152 12.07 -3.93 -5.60
C TYR A 152 11.04 -4.78 -4.84
N ASN A 153 9.72 -4.59 -5.06
CA ASN A 153 8.67 -5.30 -4.32
C ASN A 153 8.28 -6.66 -4.88
N THR A 154 8.50 -6.92 -6.18
CA THR A 154 8.09 -8.19 -6.81
C THR A 154 8.76 -9.41 -6.16
N TYR A 155 9.98 -9.25 -5.61
CA TYR A 155 10.66 -10.32 -4.87
C TYR A 155 10.18 -10.52 -3.41
N ARG A 156 9.45 -9.57 -2.81
CA ARG A 156 8.92 -9.70 -1.43
C ARG A 156 7.42 -9.99 -1.34
N ARG A 157 6.69 -9.89 -2.45
CA ARG A 157 5.25 -10.24 -2.60
C ARG A 157 4.90 -11.63 -2.06
N SER A 158 5.83 -12.59 -2.12
CA SER A 158 5.57 -13.97 -1.69
C SER A 158 5.76 -14.19 -0.18
N ALA A 159 6.67 -13.46 0.48
CA ALA A 159 7.05 -13.73 1.86
C ALA A 159 6.06 -13.15 2.90
N PHE A 160 5.43 -12.02 2.58
CA PHE A 160 4.52 -11.31 3.50
C PHE A 160 3.21 -12.08 3.76
N PHE A 161 2.72 -12.82 2.77
CA PHE A 161 1.47 -13.60 2.87
C PHE A 161 1.65 -15.02 3.40
N LEU A 162 2.84 -15.62 3.28
CA LEU A 162 3.12 -16.97 3.80
C LEU A 162 3.24 -17.00 5.34
N LEU A 163 3.82 -15.96 5.96
CA LEU A 163 3.90 -15.92 7.44
C LEU A 163 2.54 -15.70 8.12
N ALA A 164 1.66 -14.87 7.54
CA ALA A 164 0.35 -14.59 8.12
C ALA A 164 -0.61 -15.79 8.06
N ARG A 165 -0.46 -16.67 7.05
CA ARG A 165 -1.26 -17.90 6.95
C ARG A 165 -0.77 -19.01 7.89
N HIS A 166 0.51 -19.05 8.25
CA HIS A 166 1.04 -20.10 9.13
C HIS A 166 0.76 -19.81 10.61
N SER A 167 0.80 -18.55 11.04
CA SER A 167 0.52 -18.17 12.43
C SER A 167 -0.95 -18.37 12.85
N ALA A 168 -1.88 -18.62 11.91
CA ALA A 168 -3.28 -18.95 12.20
C ALA A 168 -3.57 -20.46 12.20
N ALA A 169 -2.59 -21.31 11.86
CA ALA A 169 -2.76 -22.77 11.76
C ALA A 169 -2.20 -23.55 12.96
N ASP A 170 -1.22 -23.02 13.69
CA ASP A 170 -0.57 -23.70 14.83
C ASP A 170 -1.20 -23.36 16.19
N GLY A 171 -2.53 -23.35 16.22
CA GLY A 171 -3.35 -23.23 17.43
C GLY A 171 -4.16 -24.50 17.68
N LYS A 172 -3.51 -25.65 17.79
CA LYS A 172 -4.05 -26.89 18.37
C LYS A 172 -2.98 -27.64 19.13
#